data_AF-A0A2U0S6V9-F1
#
_entry.id   AF-A0A2U0S6V9-F1
#
_cell.length_a   1.000
_cell.length_b   1.000
_cell.length_c   1.000
_cell.angle_alpha   90.00
_cell.angle_beta   90.00
_cell.angle_gamma   90.00
#
_symmetry.space_group_name_H-M   'P 1'
#
loop_
_entity.id
_entity.type
_entity.pdbx_description
1 polymer ?
#
loop_
_entity_poly.entity_id
_entity_poly.type
_entity_poly.pdbx_seq_one_letter_code
_entity_poly.pdbx_strand_id
1 'polypeptide(L)'
;MLGYRPIVYFWIAEYTDSSALPQFDPETGKENRFSEVDHQKLKRFGWYPFNPQLAHRILESEKTVVVPSKNPSYTITVDDGDRLVAYRTNTVRLQMLKGTVVNGETVYVLGVEGRKVLQINEEGNVVNGSS
;
A
#
# COMPACT_ATOMS: atom_id res chain seq x y z
N MET A 1 -11.53 1.22 20.35
CA MET A 1 -10.44 0.58 19.59
C MET A 1 -11.00 0.24 18.22
N LEU A 2 -10.36 0.68 17.13
CA LEU A 2 -10.72 0.17 15.80
C LEU A 2 -10.47 -1.34 15.79
N GLY A 3 -11.41 -2.13 15.29
CA GLY A 3 -11.25 -3.59 15.14
C GLY A 3 -10.21 -3.99 14.08
N TYR A 4 -9.54 -3.01 13.46
CA TYR A 4 -8.56 -3.18 12.40
C TYR A 4 -7.42 -2.16 12.55
N ARG A 5 -6.26 -2.46 11.98
CA ARG A 5 -5.10 -1.56 11.94
C ARG A 5 -5.25 -0.58 10.76
N PRO A 6 -5.15 0.75 11.00
CA PRO A 6 -5.28 1.75 9.95
C PRO A 6 -4.28 1.58 8.80
N ILE A 7 -4.65 2.07 7.62
CA ILE A 7 -3.79 2.03 6.42
C ILE A 7 -2.87 3.28 6.41
N VAL A 8 -1.59 3.10 6.10
CA VAL A 8 -0.59 4.20 6.08
C VAL A 8 -0.12 4.54 4.67
N TYR A 9 -0.15 3.54 3.77
CA TYR A 9 0.17 3.71 2.36
C TYR A 9 -0.99 3.24 1.47
N PHE A 10 -1.16 3.87 0.33
CA PHE A 10 -2.02 3.39 -0.75
C PHE A 10 -1.22 3.20 -2.02
N TRP A 11 -1.71 2.36 -2.92
CA TRP A 11 -1.02 2.13 -4.18
C TRP A 11 -1.44 3.12 -5.26
N ILE A 12 -0.53 3.40 -6.20
CA ILE A 12 -0.82 4.04 -7.48
C ILE A 12 -0.15 3.22 -8.58
N ALA A 13 -0.96 2.79 -9.55
CA ALA A 13 -0.52 2.19 -10.81
C ALA A 13 -0.43 3.28 -11.87
N GLU A 14 0.71 3.42 -12.52
CA GLU A 14 0.95 4.39 -13.60
C GLU A 14 1.24 3.65 -14.89
N TYR A 15 0.57 4.07 -15.95
CA TYR A 15 0.55 3.36 -17.21
C TYR A 15 1.44 4.02 -18.27
N THR A 16 1.72 3.28 -19.34
CA THR A 16 2.54 3.73 -20.47
C THR A 16 1.98 4.94 -21.20
N ASP A 17 0.65 5.14 -21.17
CA ASP A 17 -0.05 6.29 -21.74
C ASP A 17 -0.08 7.53 -20.83
N SER A 18 0.68 7.50 -19.73
CA SER A 18 0.73 8.55 -18.68
C SER A 18 -0.53 8.69 -17.83
N SER A 19 -1.54 7.84 -18.02
CA SER A 19 -2.66 7.75 -17.08
C SER A 19 -2.24 7.01 -15.80
N ALA A 20 -3.03 7.18 -14.74
CA ALA A 20 -2.79 6.50 -13.47
C ALA A 20 -4.09 6.04 -12.83
N LEU A 21 -4.05 4.88 -12.18
CA LEU A 21 -5.11 4.36 -11.33
C LEU A 21 -4.60 4.32 -9.88
N PRO A 22 -5.05 5.23 -9.00
CA PRO A 22 -4.78 5.16 -7.58
C PRO A 22 -5.76 4.19 -6.88
N GLN A 23 -5.34 3.59 -5.77
CA GLN A 23 -6.22 2.78 -4.92
C GLN A 23 -7.44 3.57 -4.45
N PHE A 24 -7.26 4.84 -4.11
CA PHE A 24 -8.34 5.73 -3.74
C PHE A 24 -8.40 6.85 -4.75
N ASP A 25 -9.56 7.04 -5.35
CA ASP A 25 -9.81 8.16 -6.24
C ASP A 25 -9.58 9.47 -5.48
N PRO A 26 -8.68 10.36 -5.96
CA PRO A 26 -8.27 11.53 -5.21
C PRO A 26 -9.42 12.50 -4.98
N GLU A 27 -10.41 12.55 -5.87
CA GLU A 27 -11.53 13.50 -5.81
C GLU A 27 -12.67 13.02 -4.92
N THR A 28 -12.99 11.73 -5.00
CA THR A 28 -14.16 11.13 -4.33
C THR A 28 -13.80 10.33 -3.09
N GLY A 29 -12.53 9.95 -2.93
CA GLY A 29 -12.07 9.05 -1.87
C GLY A 29 -12.55 7.60 -2.02
N LYS A 30 -13.19 7.25 -3.14
CA LYS A 30 -13.68 5.89 -3.38
C LYS A 30 -12.54 4.92 -3.68
N GLU A 31 -12.65 3.69 -3.19
CA GLU A 31 -11.65 2.67 -3.44
C GLU A 31 -11.83 2.00 -4.82
N ASN A 32 -10.77 2.02 -5.63
CA ASN A 32 -10.64 1.22 -6.84
C ASN A 32 -10.08 -0.17 -6.49
N ARG A 33 -10.51 -1.21 -7.20
CA ARG A 33 -10.05 -2.57 -6.91
C ARG A 33 -8.67 -2.81 -7.51
N PHE A 34 -7.81 -3.54 -6.80
CA PHE A 34 -6.51 -3.95 -7.34
C PHE A 34 -6.65 -4.79 -8.63
N SER A 35 -7.74 -5.54 -8.80
CA SER A 35 -8.04 -6.29 -10.02
C SER A 35 -8.30 -5.42 -11.27
N GLU A 36 -8.50 -4.11 -11.09
CA GLU A 36 -8.68 -3.15 -12.20
C GLU A 36 -7.33 -2.64 -12.74
N VAL A 37 -6.21 -3.00 -12.11
CA VAL A 37 -4.88 -2.66 -12.60
C VAL A 37 -4.60 -3.39 -13.91
N ASP A 38 -4.40 -2.64 -14.99
CA ASP A 38 -4.02 -3.17 -16.29
C ASP A 38 -2.52 -3.48 -16.31
N HIS A 39 -2.17 -4.71 -15.93
CA HIS A 39 -0.77 -5.17 -15.87
C HIS A 39 -0.05 -5.13 -17.21
N GLN A 40 -0.76 -5.17 -18.35
CA GLN A 40 -0.13 -5.11 -19.68
C GLN A 40 0.36 -3.70 -20.04
N LYS A 41 -0.25 -2.68 -19.44
CA LYS A 41 0.11 -1.27 -19.67
C LYS A 41 0.88 -0.67 -18.52
N LEU A 42 1.12 -1.43 -17.45
CA LEU A 42 1.75 -0.95 -16.24
C LEU A 42 3.21 -0.58 -16.52
N LYS A 43 3.57 0.66 -16.21
CA LYS A 43 4.93 1.19 -16.36
C LYS A 43 5.61 1.42 -15.02
N ARG A 44 4.85 1.88 -14.03
CA ARG A 44 5.34 2.15 -12.69
C ARG A 44 4.26 1.80 -11.67
N PHE A 45 4.67 1.28 -10.53
CA PHE A 45 3.78 1.00 -9.42
C PHE A 45 4.44 1.47 -8.13
N GLY A 46 3.66 1.97 -7.18
CA GLY A 46 4.25 2.41 -5.92
C GLY A 46 3.28 2.56 -4.76
N TRP A 47 3.88 2.62 -3.56
CA TRP A 47 3.23 2.95 -2.31
C TRP A 47 3.42 4.44 -2.01
N TYR A 48 2.32 5.14 -1.78
CA TYR A 48 2.28 6.58 -1.55
C TYR A 48 1.65 6.89 -0.18
N PRO A 49 2.19 7.85 0.58
CA PRO A 49 1.60 8.26 1.85
C PRO A 49 0.29 9.02 1.61
N PHE A 50 -0.67 8.88 2.51
CA PHE A 50 -1.87 9.72 2.46
C PHE A 50 -1.54 11.17 2.84
N ASN A 51 -2.11 12.12 2.09
CA ASN A 51 -2.21 13.49 2.56
C ASN A 51 -3.50 13.67 3.41
N PRO A 52 -3.57 14.70 4.27
CA PRO A 52 -4.73 14.91 5.13
C PRO A 52 -6.06 15.07 4.37
N GLN A 53 -6.03 15.70 3.20
CA GLN A 53 -7.22 15.96 2.39
C GLN A 53 -7.84 14.67 1.86
N LEU A 54 -7.02 13.78 1.29
CA LEU A 54 -7.44 12.47 0.79
C LEU A 54 -7.92 11.58 1.93
N ALA A 55 -7.22 11.56 3.07
CA ALA A 55 -7.65 10.80 4.23
C ALA A 55 -9.03 11.23 4.74
N HIS A 56 -9.31 12.53 4.73
CA HIS A 56 -10.63 13.05 5.08
C HIS A 56 -11.71 12.56 4.09
N ARG A 57 -11.44 12.66 2.78
CA ARG A 57 -12.36 12.17 1.73
C ARG A 57 -12.67 10.67 1.88
N ILE A 58 -11.66 9.84 2.10
CA ILE A 58 -11.81 8.38 2.31
C ILE A 58 -12.66 8.08 3.55
N LEU A 59 -12.44 8.82 4.65
CA LEU A 59 -13.24 8.65 5.86
C LEU A 59 -14.72 8.99 5.61
N GLU A 60 -14.99 10.01 4.80
CA GLU A 60 -16.35 10.41 4.46
C GLU A 60 -17.04 9.41 3.51
N SER A 61 -16.34 8.94 2.48
CA SER A 61 -16.87 8.05 1.44
C SER A 61 -16.95 6.58 1.89
N GLU A 62 -15.84 6.02 2.37
CA GLU A 62 -15.66 4.58 2.62
C GLU A 62 -15.77 4.21 4.10
N LYS A 63 -15.87 5.21 4.99
CA LYS A 63 -15.80 5.02 6.46
C LYS A 63 -14.53 4.29 6.92
N THR A 64 -13.49 4.34 6.09
CA THR A 64 -12.20 3.71 6.34
C THR A 64 -11.25 4.71 6.98
N VAL A 65 -10.65 4.33 8.10
CA VAL A 65 -9.64 5.14 8.78
C VAL A 65 -8.27 4.86 8.17
N VAL A 66 -7.67 5.90 7.59
CA VAL A 66 -6.30 5.91 7.09
C VAL A 66 -5.47 6.94 7.84
N VAL A 67 -4.15 6.81 7.79
CA VAL A 67 -3.20 7.64 8.53
C VAL A 67 -2.42 8.49 7.55
N PRO A 68 -2.67 9.81 7.50
CA PRO A 68 -1.79 10.75 6.82
C PRO A 68 -0.38 10.70 7.41
N SER A 69 0.63 10.75 6.55
CA SER A 69 2.03 10.79 6.99
C SER A 69 2.88 11.66 6.07
N LYS A 70 4.12 11.92 6.51
CA LYS A 70 5.16 12.56 5.69
C LYS A 70 6.20 11.54 5.21
N ASN A 71 5.84 10.25 5.23
CA ASN A 71 6.76 9.20 4.83
C ASN A 71 7.11 9.36 3.34
N PRO A 72 8.28 8.88 2.89
CA PRO A 72 8.60 8.86 1.47
C PRO A 72 7.66 7.92 0.71
N SER A 73 7.40 8.26 -0.56
CA SER A 73 6.82 7.32 -1.52
C SER A 73 7.88 6.33 -2.01
N TYR A 74 7.45 5.11 -2.31
CA TYR A 74 8.29 4.06 -2.87
C TYR A 74 7.71 3.60 -4.19
N THR A 75 8.51 3.60 -5.24
CA THR A 75 8.07 3.22 -6.59
C THR A 75 9.05 2.25 -7.23
N ILE A 76 8.53 1.45 -8.15
CA ILE A 76 9.33 0.58 -9.02
C ILE A 76 8.87 0.76 -10.46
N THR A 77 9.82 0.69 -11.41
CA THR A 77 9.50 0.52 -12.82
C THR A 77 9.16 -0.94 -13.08
N VAL A 78 8.17 -1.19 -13.93
CA VAL A 78 7.77 -2.51 -14.39
C VAL A 78 7.97 -2.54 -15.89
N ASP A 79 8.87 -3.41 -16.36
CA ASP A 79 9.16 -3.57 -17.79
C ASP A 79 8.23 -4.62 -18.42
N ASP A 80 8.22 -4.70 -19.76
CA ASP A 80 7.45 -5.73 -20.46
C ASP A 80 7.92 -7.15 -20.05
N GLY A 81 6.97 -8.01 -19.72
CA GLY A 81 7.22 -9.35 -19.18
C GLY A 81 7.54 -9.42 -17.68
N ASP A 82 7.72 -8.29 -16.98
CA ASP A 82 7.89 -8.29 -15.53
C ASP A 82 6.58 -8.66 -14.82
N ARG A 83 6.72 -9.28 -13.65
CA ARG A 83 5.59 -9.60 -12.76
C ARG A 83 5.69 -8.77 -11.49
N LEU A 84 4.74 -7.85 -11.33
CA LEU A 84 4.63 -7.02 -10.13
C LEU A 84 4.41 -7.90 -8.88
N VAL A 85 5.17 -7.60 -7.83
CA VAL A 85 4.97 -8.09 -6.47
C VAL A 85 4.56 -6.90 -5.60
N ALA A 86 3.28 -6.80 -5.27
CA ALA A 86 2.75 -5.75 -4.40
C ALA A 86 1.68 -6.31 -3.47
N TYR A 87 1.92 -6.27 -2.16
CA TYR A 87 0.95 -6.69 -1.16
C TYR A 87 1.29 -6.09 0.21
N ARG A 88 0.33 -6.15 1.13
CA ARG A 88 0.52 -5.75 2.54
C ARG A 88 0.38 -6.99 3.42
N THR A 89 1.30 -7.16 4.36
CA THR A 89 1.21 -8.20 5.40
C THR A 89 0.86 -7.58 6.74
N ASN A 90 0.08 -8.30 7.53
CA ASN A 90 -0.25 -7.95 8.91
C ASN A 90 0.04 -9.15 9.79
N THR A 91 0.96 -9.01 10.74
CA THR A 91 1.20 -10.06 11.73
C THR A 91 0.19 -9.93 12.85
N VAL A 92 -0.44 -11.04 13.23
CA VAL A 92 -1.31 -11.11 14.42
C VAL A 92 -0.66 -12.06 15.42
N ARG A 93 -0.38 -11.58 16.64
CA ARG A 93 0.20 -12.41 17.70
C ARG A 93 -0.88 -12.78 18.71
N LEU A 94 -1.12 -14.08 18.87
CA LEU A 94 -2.04 -14.61 19.88
C LEU A 94 -1.29 -14.81 21.20
N GLN A 95 -1.64 -14.05 22.24
CA GLN A 95 -1.14 -14.31 23.59
C GLN A 95 -2.12 -15.25 24.33
N MET A 96 -1.84 -16.55 24.21
CA MET A 96 -2.65 -17.64 24.79
C MET A 96 -2.86 -17.51 26.30
N LEU A 97 -1.88 -16.97 27.04
CA LEU A 97 -1.95 -16.84 28.51
C LEU A 97 -2.92 -15.76 29.02
N LYS A 98 -3.37 -14.84 28.16
CA LYS A 98 -4.25 -13.72 28.54
C LYS A 98 -5.49 -13.59 27.64
N GLY A 99 -5.73 -14.56 26.75
CA GLY A 99 -6.86 -14.52 25.81
C GLY A 99 -6.89 -13.29 24.90
N THR A 100 -5.74 -12.63 24.69
CA THR A 100 -5.65 -11.34 24.01
C THR A 100 -4.94 -11.47 22.67
N VAL A 101 -5.51 -10.82 21.65
CA VAL A 101 -4.92 -10.68 20.33
C VAL A 101 -4.12 -9.38 20.29
N VAL A 102 -2.84 -9.46 19.98
CA VAL A 102 -1.97 -8.29 19.82
C VAL A 102 -1.62 -8.16 18.35
N ASN A 103 -1.93 -7.01 17.77
CA ASN A 103 -1.47 -6.69 16.41
C ASN A 103 0.06 -6.57 16.43
N GLY A 104 0.72 -7.34 15.56
CA GLY A 104 2.16 -7.37 15.37
C GLY A 104 2.63 -6.25 14.44
N GLU A 105 3.53 -6.54 13.51
CA GLU A 105 4.03 -5.57 12.52
C GLU A 105 3.19 -5.59 11.23
N THR A 106 3.12 -4.44 10.55
CA THR A 106 2.52 -4.29 9.21
C THR A 106 3.59 -3.85 8.25
N VAL A 107 3.71 -4.58 7.14
CA VAL A 107 4.76 -4.37 6.13
C VAL A 107 4.12 -4.28 4.76
N TYR A 108 4.50 -3.25 4.01
CA TYR A 108 4.15 -3.03 2.61
C TYR A 108 5.27 -3.57 1.74
N VAL A 109 4.92 -4.49 0.85
CA VAL A 109 5.86 -5.19 -0.02
C VAL A 109 5.74 -4.62 -1.42
N LEU A 110 6.88 -4.34 -2.07
CA LEU A 110 6.94 -3.78 -3.42
C LEU A 110 8.16 -4.30 -4.18
N GLY A 111 7.96 -4.90 -5.35
CA GLY A 111 9.06 -5.34 -6.20
C GLY A 111 8.59 -6.03 -7.47
N VAL A 112 9.51 -6.71 -8.12
CA VAL A 112 9.26 -7.58 -9.29
C VAL A 112 9.70 -9.00 -8.95
N GLU A 113 8.92 -9.99 -9.38
CA GLU A 113 9.23 -11.41 -9.16
C GLU A 113 10.63 -11.75 -9.72
N GLY A 114 11.46 -12.44 -8.93
CA GLY A 114 12.84 -12.76 -9.30
C GLY A 114 13.84 -11.61 -9.20
N ARG A 115 13.40 -10.39 -8.84
CA ARG A 115 14.26 -9.23 -8.57
C ARG A 115 14.22 -8.89 -7.07
N LYS A 116 14.95 -7.83 -6.67
CA LYS A 116 14.91 -7.29 -5.30
C LYS A 116 13.50 -6.80 -4.97
N VAL A 117 13.03 -7.16 -3.79
CA VAL A 117 11.74 -6.72 -3.24
C VAL A 117 12.00 -5.84 -2.03
N LEU A 118 11.33 -4.68 -1.98
CA LEU A 118 11.34 -3.76 -0.86
C LEU A 118 10.28 -4.18 0.16
N GLN A 119 10.64 -4.11 1.43
CA GLN A 119 9.73 -4.24 2.56
C GLN A 119 9.75 -2.94 3.35
N ILE A 120 8.61 -2.27 3.44
CA ILE A 120 8.46 -0.93 4.01
C ILE A 120 7.54 -1.03 5.22
N ASN A 121 7.98 -0.58 6.39
CA ASN A 121 7.14 -0.55 7.58
C ASN A 121 6.23 0.70 7.63
N GLU A 122 5.39 0.82 8.64
CA GLU A 122 4.44 1.93 8.78
C GLU A 122 5.12 3.29 9.06
N GLU A 123 6.33 3.28 9.60
CA GLU A 123 7.14 4.49 9.78
C GLU A 123 7.84 4.94 8.49
N GLY A 124 7.68 4.18 7.40
CA GLY A 124 8.31 4.47 6.11
C GLY A 124 9.80 4.16 6.08
N ASN A 125 10.25 3.17 6.86
CA ASN A 125 11.61 2.63 6.78
C ASN A 125 11.63 1.34 5.97
N VAL A 126 12.70 1.14 5.19
CA VAL A 126 12.95 -0.13 4.51
C VAL A 126 13.53 -1.12 5.53
N VAL A 127 12.80 -2.17 5.87
CA VAL A 127 13.16 -3.13 6.93
C VAL A 127 13.89 -4.37 6.40
N ASN A 128 13.73 -4.69 5.12
CA ASN A 128 14.54 -5.68 4.42
C ASN A 128 14.74 -5.20 2.98
N GLY A 129 15.99 -4.91 2.62
CA GLY A 129 16.36 -4.59 1.25
C GLY A 129 17.78 -5.08 1.00
N SER A 130 17.93 -6.32 0.55
CA SER A 130 19.23 -6.92 0.25
C SER A 130 20.01 -6.06 -0.74
N SER A 131 21.06 -5.37 -0.27
CA SER A 131 22.02 -4.67 -1.11
C SER A 131 22.80 -5.63 -2.00
#